data_AF-A0A317LL91-F1
#
_entry.id   AF-A0A317LL91-F1
#
_cell.length_a   1.000
_cell.length_b   1.000
_cell.length_c   1.000
_cell.angle_alpha   90.00
_cell.angle_beta   90.00
_cell.angle_gamma   90.00
#
_symmetry.space_group_name_H-M   'P 1'
#
loop_
_entity.id
_entity.type
_entity.pdbx_description
1 polymer ?
#
loop_
_entity_poly.entity_id
_entity_poly.type
_entity_poly.pdbx_seq_one_letter_code
_entity_poly.pdbx_strand_id
1 'polypeptide(L)'
;MKRARTILFIIGLAAIAAGITAFKSRWGLNNLYMSVSTRVTINGASRWITIAEMSPYRNFATSPTQPTVNAGMPLYTGVVLTWVTIGGIPYTYDAPLGPPWTSVLVYDDEDQ
;
A
#
# COMPACT_ATOMS: atom_id res chain seq x y z
N MET A 1 -16.92 34.69 -2.16
CA MET A 1 -17.46 33.67 -1.23
C MET A 1 -17.43 32.23 -1.75
N LYS A 2 -17.65 31.94 -3.04
CA LYS A 2 -17.62 30.55 -3.56
C LYS A 2 -16.27 29.85 -3.38
N ARG A 3 -15.15 30.52 -3.70
CA ARG A 3 -13.79 29.96 -3.54
C ARG A 3 -13.44 29.57 -2.10
N ALA A 4 -13.81 30.38 -1.12
CA ALA A 4 -13.57 30.08 0.30
C ALA A 4 -14.37 28.85 0.78
N ARG A 5 -15.63 28.71 0.33
CA ARG A 5 -16.43 27.50 0.59
C ARG A 5 -15.80 26.26 -0.04
N THR A 6 -15.28 26.35 -1.26
CA THR A 6 -14.60 25.24 -1.94
C THR A 6 -13.33 24.81 -1.19
N ILE A 7 -12.51 25.76 -0.74
CA ILE A 7 -11.29 25.46 0.01
C ILE A 7 -11.62 24.79 1.35
N LEU A 8 -12.59 25.33 2.09
CA LEU A 8 -13.05 24.73 3.35
C LEU A 8 -13.62 23.32 3.16
N PHE A 9 -14.34 23.09 2.06
CA PHE A 9 -14.85 21.78 1.71
C PHE A 9 -13.72 20.76 1.43
N ILE A 10 -12.68 21.16 0.69
CA ILE A 10 -11.51 20.32 0.42
C ILE A 10 -10.76 19.99 1.72
N ILE A 11 -10.55 20.98 2.59
CA ILE A 11 -9.90 20.77 3.89
C ILE A 11 -10.73 19.80 4.75
N GLY A 12 -12.05 19.96 4.78
CA GLY A 12 -12.95 19.05 5.49
C GLY A 12 -12.84 17.62 4.98
N LEU A 13 -12.84 17.41 3.66
CA LEU A 13 -12.67 16.09 3.06
C LEU A 13 -11.29 15.48 3.38
N ALA A 14 -10.22 16.26 3.30
CA ALA A 14 -8.87 15.79 3.64
C ALA A 14 -8.76 15.37 5.12
N ALA A 15 -9.37 16.15 6.03
CA ALA A 15 -9.41 15.83 7.45
C ALA A 15 -10.20 14.55 7.74
N ILE A 16 -11.35 14.35 7.08
CA ILE A 16 -12.15 13.12 7.20
C ILE A 16 -11.35 11.91 6.71
N ALA A 17 -10.73 12.03 5.52
CA ALA A 17 -9.91 10.95 4.96
C ALA A 17 -8.74 10.60 5.89
N ALA A 18 -7.97 11.60 6.35
CA ALA A 18 -6.87 11.38 7.29
C ALA A 18 -7.35 10.78 8.62
N GLY A 19 -8.51 11.21 9.13
CA GLY A 19 -9.10 10.67 10.35
C GLY A 19 -9.48 9.19 10.24
N ILE A 20 -10.08 8.78 9.12
CA ILE A 20 -10.43 7.38 8.86
C ILE A 20 -9.16 6.52 8.78
N THR A 21 -8.13 6.98 8.07
CA THR A 21 -6.86 6.24 7.94
C THR A 21 -6.15 6.12 9.30
N ALA A 22 -6.15 7.19 10.10
CA ALA A 22 -5.57 7.18 11.45
C ALA A 22 -6.34 6.26 12.40
N PHE A 23 -7.67 6.20 12.29
CA PHE A 23 -8.49 5.27 13.06
C PHE A 23 -8.12 3.82 12.71
N LYS A 24 -8.13 3.45 11.42
CA LYS A 24 -7.74 2.10 10.98
C LYS A 24 -6.36 1.69 11.51
N SER A 25 -5.37 2.59 11.38
CA SER A 25 -4.01 2.37 11.87
C SER A 25 -3.95 2.15 13.39
N ARG A 26 -4.71 2.90 14.20
CA ARG A 26 -4.76 2.72 15.66
C ARG A 26 -5.33 1.38 16.09
N TRP A 27 -6.27 0.83 15.32
CA TRP A 27 -6.85 -0.49 15.55
C TRP A 27 -6.04 -1.62 14.89
N GLY A 28 -4.90 -1.29 14.29
CA GLY A 28 -4.05 -2.23 13.57
C GLY A 28 -4.70 -2.79 12.31
N LEU A 29 -5.77 -2.18 11.80
CA LEU A 29 -6.47 -2.61 10.59
C LEU A 29 -5.73 -2.08 9.36
N ASN A 30 -5.05 -2.97 8.65
CA ASN A 30 -4.19 -2.61 7.53
C ASN A 30 -4.58 -3.41 6.28
N ASN A 31 -4.56 -2.72 5.15
CA ASN A 31 -4.45 -3.37 3.86
C ASN A 31 -3.01 -3.89 3.71
N LEU A 32 -2.88 -5.02 3.03
CA LEU A 32 -1.66 -5.78 2.91
C LEU A 32 -1.25 -5.81 1.45
N TYR A 33 -0.12 -5.17 1.18
CA TYR A 33 0.46 -5.03 -0.15
C TYR A 33 1.27 -6.26 -0.51
N MET A 34 0.99 -6.81 -1.69
CA MET A 34 1.84 -7.80 -2.35
C MET A 34 3.06 -7.11 -2.93
N SER A 35 4.18 -7.85 -2.94
CA SER A 35 5.42 -7.38 -3.53
C SER A 35 5.92 -8.31 -4.63
N VAL A 36 6.43 -7.71 -5.71
CA VAL A 36 7.13 -8.40 -6.79
C VAL A 36 8.57 -7.90 -6.85
N SER A 37 9.52 -8.83 -6.88
CA SER A 37 10.92 -8.50 -7.09
C SER A 37 11.29 -8.63 -8.56
N THR A 38 11.90 -7.59 -9.11
CA THR A 38 12.37 -7.56 -10.49
C THR A 38 13.80 -7.05 -10.58
N ARG A 39 14.48 -7.40 -11.67
CA ARG A 39 15.88 -7.03 -11.92
C ARG A 39 15.91 -5.85 -12.88
N VAL A 40 16.49 -4.74 -12.43
CA VAL A 40 16.66 -3.52 -13.24
C VAL A 40 18.13 -3.24 -13.48
N THR A 41 18.46 -2.60 -14.59
CA THR A 41 19.83 -2.18 -14.91
C THR A 41 19.95 -0.67 -14.68
N ILE A 42 20.76 -0.31 -13.70
CA ILE A 42 21.01 1.07 -13.25
C ILE A 42 22.48 1.36 -13.57
N ASN A 43 22.74 2.32 -14.45
CA ASN A 43 24.10 2.73 -14.83
C ASN A 43 25.02 1.56 -15.26
N GLY A 44 24.47 0.58 -16.00
CA GLY A 44 25.22 -0.62 -16.44
C GLY A 44 25.41 -1.70 -15.37
N ALA A 45 25.02 -1.43 -14.12
CA ALA A 45 25.00 -2.42 -13.04
C ALA A 45 23.59 -2.96 -12.84
N SER A 46 23.47 -4.27 -12.68
CA SER A 46 22.16 -4.89 -12.47
C SER A 46 21.83 -4.99 -10.99
N ARG A 47 20.64 -4.53 -10.61
CA ARG A 47 20.16 -4.46 -9.23
C ARG A 47 18.79 -5.11 -9.11
N TRP A 48 18.59 -5.86 -8.03
CA TRP A 48 17.27 -6.32 -7.62
C TRP A 48 16.52 -5.19 -6.91
N ILE A 49 15.30 -4.91 -7.35
CA ILE A 49 14.37 -4.03 -6.66
C ILE A 49 13.11 -4.81 -6.31
N THR A 50 12.49 -4.45 -5.19
CA THR A 50 11.20 -4.99 -4.77
C THR A 50 10.17 -3.90 -4.87
N ILE A 51 9.10 -4.16 -5.61
CA ILE A 51 8.01 -3.25 -5.91
C ILE A 51 6.78 -3.75 -5.17
N ALA A 52 6.05 -2.86 -4.52
CA ALA A 52 4.71 -3.14 -4.02
C ALA A 52 3.71 -2.83 -5.12
N GLU A 53 2.93 -3.82 -5.56
CA GLU A 53 2.05 -3.65 -6.73
C GLU A 53 0.59 -3.36 -6.33
N MET A 54 0.01 -4.25 -5.52
CA MET A 54 -1.43 -4.26 -5.23
C MET A 54 -1.66 -4.63 -3.77
N SER A 55 -2.80 -4.24 -3.22
CA SER A 55 -3.22 -4.59 -1.85
C SER A 55 -4.43 -5.53 -1.83
N PRO A 56 -4.32 -6.76 -2.37
CA PRO A 56 -5.46 -7.67 -2.49
C PRO A 56 -5.85 -8.33 -1.17
N TYR A 57 -5.09 -8.11 -0.10
CA TYR A 57 -5.35 -8.72 1.20
C TYR A 57 -5.48 -7.67 2.29
N ARG A 58 -6.12 -8.06 3.40
CA ARG A 58 -6.31 -7.26 4.60
C ARG A 58 -6.09 -8.13 5.83
N ASN A 59 -5.74 -7.51 6.95
CA ASN A 59 -5.64 -8.23 8.23
C ASN A 59 -6.94 -8.22 9.04
N PHE A 60 -8.04 -7.75 8.46
CA PHE A 60 -9.36 -7.69 9.09
C PHE A 60 -10.45 -8.13 8.11
N ALA A 61 -11.50 -8.75 8.67
CA ALA A 61 -12.66 -9.17 7.90
C ALA A 61 -13.56 -7.97 7.56
N THR A 62 -14.17 -7.98 6.38
CA THR A 62 -15.23 -7.02 6.01
C THR A 62 -16.64 -7.56 6.19
N SER A 63 -16.77 -8.88 6.30
CA SER A 63 -18.01 -9.56 6.65
C SER A 63 -17.79 -10.51 7.83
N PRO A 64 -18.77 -10.66 8.75
CA PRO A 64 -18.69 -11.63 9.84
C PRO A 64 -18.46 -13.08 9.40
N THR A 65 -18.84 -13.42 8.16
CA THR A 65 -18.71 -14.77 7.60
C THR A 65 -17.51 -14.91 6.65
N GLN A 66 -16.68 -13.89 6.53
CA GLN A 66 -15.56 -13.91 5.58
C GLN A 66 -14.49 -14.92 6.05
N PRO A 67 -14.16 -15.94 5.25
CA PRO A 67 -13.09 -16.88 5.61
C PRO A 67 -11.71 -16.22 5.44
N THR A 68 -10.72 -16.76 6.14
CA THR A 68 -9.32 -16.41 5.90
C THR A 68 -8.75 -17.21 4.74
N VAL A 69 -7.81 -16.62 4.01
CA VAL A 69 -7.06 -17.22 2.92
C VAL A 69 -5.57 -17.23 3.26
N ASN A 70 -4.84 -18.16 2.63
CA ASN A 70 -3.38 -18.19 2.71
C ASN A 70 -2.78 -17.44 1.52
N ALA A 71 -2.11 -16.32 1.77
CA ALA A 71 -1.53 -15.49 0.72
C ALA A 71 -0.34 -16.16 0.00
N GLY A 72 0.34 -17.13 0.63
CA GLY A 72 1.46 -17.87 0.02
C GLY A 72 2.71 -17.03 -0.30
N MET A 73 2.73 -15.74 0.04
CA MET A 73 3.83 -14.82 -0.25
C MET A 73 3.96 -13.72 0.81
N PRO A 74 5.11 -13.03 0.89
CA PRO A 74 5.30 -11.91 1.82
C PRO A 74 4.35 -10.75 1.50
N LEU A 75 3.73 -10.21 2.54
CA LEU A 75 2.85 -9.05 2.47
C LEU A 75 3.42 -7.91 3.31
N TYR A 76 3.05 -6.67 3.00
CA TYR A 76 3.54 -5.48 3.71
C TYR A 76 2.39 -4.57 4.10
N THR A 77 2.49 -3.89 5.24
CA THR A 77 1.45 -2.96 5.71
C THR A 77 1.65 -1.53 5.23
N GLY A 78 2.85 -1.22 4.71
CA GLY A 78 3.20 0.12 4.26
C GLY A 78 3.93 0.08 2.93
N VAL A 79 3.77 1.17 2.17
CA VAL A 79 4.49 1.43 0.93
C VAL A 79 5.06 2.84 0.96
N VAL A 80 6.19 3.04 0.31
CA VAL A 80 6.83 4.34 0.16
C VAL A 80 7.18 4.58 -1.31
N LEU A 81 6.76 5.73 -1.82
CA LEU A 81 7.12 6.14 -3.16
C LEU A 81 8.63 6.36 -3.24
N THR A 82 9.30 5.53 -4.03
CA THR A 82 10.73 5.55 -4.27
C THR A 82 10.98 5.84 -5.75
N TRP A 83 12.19 6.27 -6.09
CA TRP A 83 12.59 6.45 -7.47
C TRP A 83 13.96 5.85 -7.75
N VAL A 84 14.16 5.45 -8.99
CA VAL A 84 15.40 4.87 -9.49
C VAL A 84 15.62 5.33 -10.93
N THR A 85 16.87 5.48 -11.36
CA THR A 85 17.18 5.82 -12.75
C THR A 85 17.44 4.54 -13.55
N ILE A 86 16.59 4.26 -14.55
CA ILE A 86 16.74 3.11 -15.46
C ILE A 86 17.06 3.66 -16.85
N GLY A 87 18.22 3.30 -17.40
CA GLY A 87 18.65 3.78 -18.73
C GLY A 87 18.75 5.31 -18.85
N GLY A 88 19.04 6.02 -17.76
CA GLY A 88 19.09 7.49 -17.72
C GLY A 88 17.73 8.17 -17.50
N ILE A 89 16.64 7.42 -17.42
CA ILE A 89 15.29 7.93 -17.20
C ILE A 89 14.88 7.68 -15.74
N PRO A 90 14.39 8.69 -14.99
CA PRO A 90 13.86 8.48 -13.67
C PRO A 90 12.55 7.67 -13.75
N TYR A 91 12.50 6.60 -12.96
CA TYR A 91 11.35 5.72 -12.81
C TYR A 91 10.94 5.70 -11.33
N THR A 92 9.69 6.07 -11.06
CA THR A 92 9.11 6.03 -9.71
C THR A 92 8.33 4.74 -9.51
N TYR A 93 8.46 4.15 -8.33
CA TYR A 93 7.72 2.95 -7.95
C TYR A 93 7.47 2.93 -6.44
N ASP A 94 6.42 2.24 -6.04
CA ASP A 94 6.13 2.01 -4.62
C ASP A 94 7.00 0.87 -4.10
N ALA A 95 7.81 1.14 -3.08
CA ALA A 95 8.62 0.14 -2.40
C ALA A 95 7.92 -0.29 -1.11
N PRO A 96 7.95 -1.58 -0.73
CA PRO A 96 7.42 -2.01 0.56
C PRO A 96 8.20 -1.36 1.71
N LEU A 97 7.46 -0.94 2.74
CA LEU A 97 8.00 -0.27 3.92
C LEU A 97 7.89 -1.18 5.14
N GLY A 98 9.01 -1.34 5.86
CA GLY A 98 9.06 -2.11 7.09
C GLY A 98 9.23 -3.63 6.88
N PRO A 99 9.18 -4.41 7.97
CA PRO A 99 9.27 -5.87 7.89
C PRO A 99 8.00 -6.47 7.26
N PRO A 100 8.11 -7.66 6.64
CA PRO A 100 6.95 -8.37 6.11
C PRO A 100 5.97 -8.72 7.23
N TRP A 101 4.68 -8.68 6.90
CA TRP A 101 3.59 -9.15 7.74
C TRP A 101 3.77 -10.63 8.07
N THR A 102 3.53 -10.98 9.33
CA THR A 102 3.94 -12.26 9.88
C THR A 102 2.87 -13.35 9.78
N SER A 103 1.59 -12.97 9.69
CA SER A 103 0.50 -13.95 9.56
C SER A 103 0.29 -14.33 8.11
N VAL A 104 0.32 -15.63 7.83
CA VAL A 104 -0.05 -16.20 6.53
C VAL A 104 -1.56 -16.23 6.30
N LEU A 105 -2.36 -16.20 7.38
CA LEU A 105 -3.82 -16.12 7.32
C LEU A 105 -4.23 -14.65 7.27
N VAL A 106 -4.89 -14.29 6.18
CA VAL A 106 -5.35 -12.93 5.86
C VAL A 106 -6.77 -12.99 5.29
N TYR A 107 -7.42 -11.84 5.14
CA TYR A 107 -8.73 -11.73 4.49
C TYR A 107 -8.56 -11.18 3.08
N ASP A 108 -9.38 -11.68 2.15
CA ASP A 108 -9.43 -11.15 0.79
C ASP A 108 -10.02 -9.74 0.78
N ASP A 109 -9.51 -8.88 -0.08
CA ASP A 109 -10.15 -7.60 -0.40
C ASP A 109 -11.17 -7.86 -1.52
N GLU A 110 -12.30 -8.50 -1.18
CA GLU A 110 -13.38 -8.96 -2.09
C GLU A 110 -13.93 -7.88 -3.05
N ASP A 111 -13.53 -6.62 -2.89
CA ASP A 111 -13.94 -5.46 -3.68
C ASP A 111 -12.81 -4.88 -4.60
N GLN A 112 -11.67 -5.56 -4.76
CA GLN A 112 -10.63 -5.20 -5.75
C GLN A 112 -10.81 -5.89 -7.11
#